data_AF-A0A1H0FFC5-F1
#
_entry.id   AF-A0A1H0FFC5-F1
#
_cell.length_a   1.000
_cell.length_b   1.000
_cell.length_c   1.000
_cell.angle_alpha   90.00
_cell.angle_beta   90.00
_cell.angle_gamma   90.00
#
_symmetry.space_group_name_H-M   'P 1'
#
loop_
_entity.id
_entity.type
_entity.pdbx_description
1 polymer ?
#
loop_
_entity_poly.entity_id
_entity_poly.type
_entity_poly.pdbx_seq_one_letter_code
_entity_poly.pdbx_strand_id
1 'polypeptide(L)'
;MNLDELKGAWTAYDDQLKSTKEIEDQVIAGMIRKRSISTVATIKKSYLYGIYFCCFYILAFALINIGDPFDYTHDFEQIPTNAILGALILILVVLLVARHTMKKLEIPGQSLLTYLENVIKEYRKTQKLLFWFVCTIMFSASVLVPLTFLSRKIAKSGLWFGLIDTFGLLIFLVVFNVVSNVIAKRKGVGERSWWSFKVIIKELEELKTMAAELKNS
;
A
#
# COMPACT_ATOMS: atom_id res chain seq x y z
N MET A 1 -63.98 -4.83 17.54
CA MET A 1 -62.53 -4.55 17.41
C MET A 1 -62.43 -3.11 16.92
N ASN A 2 -62.00 -2.21 17.78
CA ASN A 2 -62.13 -0.77 17.53
C ASN A 2 -61.03 -0.31 16.57
N LEU A 3 -61.37 0.52 15.58
CA LEU A 3 -60.43 1.06 14.59
C LEU A 3 -59.26 1.82 15.24
N ASP A 4 -59.48 2.35 16.44
CA ASP A 4 -58.46 3.03 17.24
C ASP A 4 -57.44 2.08 17.86
N GLU A 5 -57.81 0.84 18.20
CA GLU A 5 -56.85 -0.17 18.70
C GLU A 5 -55.92 -0.65 17.59
N LEU A 6 -56.43 -0.75 16.35
CA LEU A 6 -55.64 -1.11 15.17
C LEU A 6 -54.68 0.01 14.76
N LYS A 7 -55.10 1.28 14.88
CA LYS A 7 -54.19 2.42 14.68
C LYS A 7 -53.10 2.47 15.74
N GLY A 8 -53.45 2.27 17.01
CA GLY A 8 -52.50 2.23 18.12
C GLY A 8 -51.44 1.12 17.97
N ALA A 9 -51.89 -0.08 17.58
CA ALA A 9 -51.00 -1.21 17.31
C ALA A 9 -50.09 -0.97 16.08
N TRP A 10 -50.60 -0.30 15.05
CA TRP A 10 -49.82 0.05 13.86
C TRP A 10 -48.74 1.10 14.15
N THR A 11 -49.06 2.15 14.92
CA THR A 11 -48.07 3.14 15.35
C THR A 11 -47.01 2.55 16.27
N ALA A 12 -47.38 1.64 17.16
CA ALA A 12 -46.42 0.94 18.01
C ALA A 12 -45.48 0.02 17.21
N TYR A 13 -45.98 -0.61 16.15
CA TYR A 13 -45.16 -1.39 15.23
C TYR A 13 -44.23 -0.51 14.37
N ASP A 14 -44.70 0.65 13.94
CA ASP A 14 -43.89 1.61 13.18
C ASP A 14 -42.74 2.18 14.01
N ASP A 15 -42.98 2.48 15.29
CA ASP A 15 -41.95 2.92 16.23
C ASP A 15 -40.94 1.81 16.57
N GLN A 16 -41.39 0.55 16.67
CA GLN A 16 -40.48 -0.60 16.80
C GLN A 16 -39.63 -0.81 15.55
N LEU A 17 -40.18 -0.59 14.35
CA LEU A 17 -39.42 -0.68 13.10
C LEU A 17 -38.41 0.45 12.95
N LYS A 18 -38.77 1.69 13.32
CA LYS A 18 -37.86 2.83 13.32
C LYS A 18 -36.72 2.66 14.30
N SER A 19 -37.02 2.27 15.54
CA SER A 19 -35.98 2.01 16.56
C SER A 19 -35.07 0.84 16.16
N THR A 20 -35.60 -0.21 15.53
CA THR A 20 -34.79 -1.33 15.03
C THR A 20 -33.85 -0.90 13.90
N LYS A 21 -34.34 -0.08 12.95
CA LYS A 21 -33.49 0.49 11.88
C LYS A 21 -32.40 1.40 12.42
N GLU A 22 -32.71 2.29 13.37
CA GLU A 22 -31.71 3.17 13.97
C GLU A 22 -30.62 2.40 14.72
N ILE A 23 -30.99 1.31 15.41
CA ILE A 23 -30.04 0.42 16.08
C ILE A 23 -29.18 -0.32 15.04
N GLU A 24 -29.78 -0.81 13.96
CA GLU A 24 -29.06 -1.47 12.87
C GLU A 24 -28.05 -0.52 12.20
N ASP A 25 -28.45 0.71 11.91
CA ASP A 25 -27.59 1.75 11.33
C ASP A 25 -26.45 2.16 12.27
N GLN A 26 -26.71 2.28 13.58
CA GLN A 26 -25.65 2.53 14.57
C GLN A 26 -24.67 1.35 14.68
N VAL A 27 -25.16 0.12 14.60
CA VAL A 27 -24.33 -1.09 14.65
C VAL A 27 -23.47 -1.19 13.39
N ILE A 28 -24.03 -0.92 12.21
CA ILE A 28 -23.28 -0.89 10.94
C ILE A 28 -22.22 0.22 10.97
N ALA A 29 -22.57 1.44 11.40
CA ALA A 29 -21.61 2.53 11.57
C ALA A 29 -20.50 2.19 12.56
N GLY A 30 -20.84 1.52 13.66
CA GLY A 30 -19.88 1.00 14.64
C GLY A 30 -18.97 -0.09 14.07
N MET A 31 -19.50 -0.97 13.23
CA MET A 31 -18.76 -2.05 12.57
C MET A 31 -17.80 -1.51 11.51
N ILE A 32 -18.25 -0.56 10.69
CA ILE A 32 -17.42 0.17 9.72
C ILE A 32 -16.32 0.95 10.42
N ARG A 33 -16.62 1.60 11.56
CA ARG A 33 -15.64 2.29 12.40
C ARG A 33 -14.59 1.34 12.96
N LYS A 34 -14.99 0.18 13.49
CA LYS A 34 -14.05 -0.84 13.98
C LYS A 34 -13.17 -1.39 12.84
N ARG A 35 -13.77 -1.68 11.68
CA ARG A 35 -13.07 -2.20 10.50
C ARG A 35 -12.06 -1.19 9.96
N SER A 36 -12.44 0.07 9.82
CA SER A 36 -11.55 1.16 9.38
C SER A 36 -10.39 1.40 10.34
N ILE A 37 -10.64 1.46 11.65
CA ILE A 37 -9.58 1.59 12.67
C ILE A 37 -8.61 0.41 12.60
N SER A 38 -9.13 -0.81 12.45
CA SER A 38 -8.30 -2.02 12.30
C SER A 38 -7.42 -1.96 11.05
N THR A 39 -7.95 -1.53 9.92
CA THR A 39 -7.15 -1.40 8.68
C THR A 39 -6.10 -0.29 8.80
N VAL A 40 -6.43 0.84 9.42
CA VAL A 40 -5.47 1.92 9.69
C VAL A 40 -4.36 1.45 10.64
N ALA A 41 -4.70 0.68 11.67
CA ALA A 41 -3.72 0.08 12.58
C ALA A 41 -2.81 -0.91 11.84
N THR A 42 -3.35 -1.69 10.91
CA THR A 42 -2.60 -2.61 10.06
C THR A 42 -1.64 -1.86 9.14
N ILE A 43 -2.09 -0.75 8.53
CA ILE A 43 -1.25 0.14 7.72
C ILE A 43 -0.10 0.74 8.55
N LYS A 44 -0.40 1.22 9.76
CA LYS A 44 0.63 1.75 10.68
C LYS A 44 1.69 0.70 11.04
N LYS A 45 1.27 -0.54 11.31
CA LYS A 45 2.19 -1.66 11.54
C LYS A 45 3.00 -1.97 10.28
N SER A 46 2.38 -1.98 9.11
CA SER A 46 3.05 -2.20 7.82
C SER A 46 4.14 -1.16 7.56
N TYR A 47 3.88 0.13 7.80
CA TYR A 47 4.91 1.17 7.70
C TYR A 47 6.08 0.95 8.67
N LEU A 48 5.79 0.48 9.88
CA LEU A 48 6.81 0.19 10.89
C LEU A 48 7.70 -0.98 10.48
N TYR A 49 7.11 -2.06 9.96
CA TYR A 49 7.86 -3.17 9.36
C TYR A 49 8.66 -2.71 8.14
N GLY A 50 8.08 -1.88 7.27
CA GLY A 50 8.76 -1.31 6.10
C GLY A 50 9.98 -0.46 6.48
N ILE A 51 9.88 0.32 7.57
CA ILE A 51 11.01 1.10 8.09
C ILE A 51 12.13 0.16 8.57
N TYR A 52 11.82 -0.85 9.39
CA TYR A 52 12.84 -1.80 9.87
C TYR A 52 13.49 -2.56 8.72
N PHE A 53 12.70 -2.98 7.74
CA PHE A 53 13.19 -3.64 6.54
C PHE A 53 14.12 -2.71 5.76
N CYS A 54 13.72 -1.46 5.49
CA CYS A 54 14.59 -0.50 4.81
C CYS A 54 15.89 -0.22 5.59
N CYS A 55 15.83 -0.04 6.91
CA CYS A 55 17.03 0.15 7.73
C CYS A 55 17.98 -1.06 7.63
N PHE A 56 17.44 -2.28 7.70
CA PHE A 56 18.24 -3.50 7.53
C PHE A 56 18.93 -3.54 6.16
N TYR A 57 18.21 -3.24 5.07
CA TYR A 57 18.79 -3.24 3.73
C TYR A 57 19.82 -2.13 3.52
N ILE A 58 19.60 -0.93 4.08
CA ILE A 58 20.59 0.16 4.02
C ILE A 58 21.87 -0.28 4.75
N LEU A 59 21.76 -0.85 5.94
CA LEU A 59 22.90 -1.34 6.72
C LEU A 59 23.62 -2.48 5.99
N ALA A 60 22.90 -3.47 5.50
CA ALA A 60 23.46 -4.59 4.75
C ALA A 60 24.18 -4.08 3.50
N PHE A 61 23.58 -3.16 2.75
CA PHE A 61 24.17 -2.59 1.54
C PHE A 61 25.39 -1.73 1.85
N ALA A 62 25.37 -0.94 2.92
CA ALA A 62 26.53 -0.17 3.37
C ALA A 62 27.69 -1.08 3.79
N LEU A 63 27.42 -2.14 4.57
CA LEU A 63 28.42 -3.13 4.97
C LEU A 63 29.02 -3.87 3.77
N ILE A 64 28.18 -4.24 2.81
CA ILE A 64 28.62 -4.85 1.54
C ILE A 64 29.54 -3.86 0.82
N ASN A 65 29.19 -2.59 0.66
CA ASN A 65 30.05 -1.62 -0.04
C ASN A 65 31.38 -1.34 0.69
N ILE A 66 31.44 -1.41 2.02
CA ILE A 66 32.70 -1.28 2.77
C ILE A 66 33.68 -2.41 2.44
N GLY A 67 33.16 -3.61 2.14
CA GLY A 67 33.98 -4.77 1.78
C GLY A 67 34.50 -4.77 0.34
N ASP A 68 34.27 -3.69 -0.41
CA ASP A 68 34.56 -3.55 -1.86
C ASP A 68 34.36 -4.85 -2.69
N PRO A 69 33.14 -5.41 -2.70
CA PRO A 69 32.84 -6.72 -3.26
C PRO A 69 32.80 -6.68 -4.78
N PHE A 70 32.69 -5.48 -5.33
CA PHE A 70 32.70 -5.22 -6.75
C PHE A 70 34.01 -4.48 -7.00
N ASP A 71 35.00 -5.19 -7.52
CA ASP A 71 36.34 -4.67 -7.84
C ASP A 71 36.24 -3.57 -8.93
N TYR A 72 35.79 -2.39 -8.50
CA TYR A 72 35.44 -1.24 -9.30
C TYR A 72 36.72 -0.61 -9.82
N THR A 73 36.90 -0.62 -11.13
CA THR A 73 38.15 -0.10 -11.73
C THR A 73 38.02 1.37 -12.10
N HIS A 74 36.79 1.86 -12.27
CA HIS A 74 36.51 3.26 -12.60
C HIS A 74 35.36 3.80 -11.75
N ASP A 75 35.43 5.08 -11.38
CA ASP A 75 34.45 5.75 -10.52
C ASP A 75 33.01 5.71 -11.08
N PHE A 76 32.85 5.67 -12.40
CA PHE A 76 31.52 5.59 -13.03
C PHE A 76 30.81 4.25 -12.74
N GLU A 77 31.56 3.19 -12.42
CA GLU A 77 31.01 1.87 -12.13
C GLU A 77 30.24 1.84 -10.81
N GLN A 78 30.48 2.82 -9.93
CA GLN A 78 29.80 2.98 -8.63
C GLN A 78 28.46 3.73 -8.73
N ILE A 79 28.21 4.44 -9.84
CA ILE A 79 26.99 5.26 -10.03
C ILE A 79 25.70 4.44 -9.81
N PRO A 80 25.54 3.23 -10.39
CA PRO A 80 24.32 2.44 -10.20
C PRO A 80 24.11 2.01 -8.74
N THR A 81 25.20 1.68 -8.05
CA THR A 81 25.20 1.25 -6.65
C THR A 81 24.82 2.39 -5.72
N ASN A 82 25.38 3.57 -5.95
CA ASN A 82 25.03 4.80 -5.24
C ASN A 82 23.59 5.24 -5.52
N ALA A 83 23.08 5.05 -6.74
CA ALA A 83 21.68 5.32 -7.08
C ALA A 83 20.72 4.40 -6.31
N ILE A 84 21.05 3.11 -6.14
CA ILE A 84 20.27 2.17 -5.32
C ILE A 84 20.25 2.60 -3.86
N LEU A 85 21.43 2.94 -3.30
CA LEU A 85 21.53 3.42 -1.91
C LEU A 85 20.72 4.71 -1.69
N GLY A 86 20.84 5.67 -2.61
CA GLY A 86 20.06 6.91 -2.58
C GLY A 86 18.55 6.66 -2.63
N ALA A 87 18.11 5.74 -3.50
CA ALA A 87 16.69 5.35 -3.58
C ALA A 87 16.19 4.70 -2.28
N LEU A 88 17.00 3.84 -1.63
CA LEU A 88 16.66 3.24 -0.33
C LEU A 88 16.51 4.29 0.77
N ILE A 89 17.40 5.29 0.81
CA ILE A 89 17.31 6.42 1.75
C ILE A 89 16.04 7.22 1.51
N LEU A 90 15.71 7.53 0.23
CA LEU A 90 14.48 8.24 -0.11
C LEU A 90 13.22 7.46 0.29
N ILE A 91 13.21 6.14 0.09
CA ILE A 91 12.13 5.27 0.58
C ILE A 91 11.98 5.40 2.09
N LEU A 92 13.08 5.34 2.84
CA LEU A 92 13.07 5.47 4.30
C LEU A 92 12.48 6.83 4.72
N VAL A 93 12.89 7.92 4.08
CA VAL A 93 12.35 9.27 4.34
C VAL A 93 10.85 9.32 4.07
N VAL A 94 10.40 8.78 2.94
CA VAL A 94 8.97 8.75 2.58
C VAL A 94 8.16 7.96 3.61
N LEU A 95 8.66 6.81 4.08
CA LEU A 95 8.02 6.00 5.12
C LEU A 95 7.94 6.74 6.47
N LEU A 96 8.99 7.46 6.85
CA LEU A 96 9.03 8.27 8.07
C LEU A 96 8.05 9.45 8.00
N VAL A 97 8.02 10.17 6.88
CA VAL A 97 7.07 11.26 6.63
C VAL A 97 5.64 10.75 6.67
N ALA A 98 5.33 9.66 5.95
CA ALA A 98 3.99 9.06 5.95
C ALA A 98 3.55 8.66 7.38
N ARG A 99 4.45 8.07 8.16
CA ARG A 99 4.18 7.74 9.58
C ARG A 99 3.91 8.98 10.42
N HIS A 100 4.66 10.05 10.20
CA HIS A 100 4.48 11.29 10.95
C HIS A 100 3.17 12.00 10.58
N THR A 101 2.82 12.05 9.29
CA THR A 101 1.52 12.57 8.81
C THR A 101 0.36 11.78 9.40
N MET A 102 0.47 10.45 9.46
CA MET A 102 -0.56 9.58 10.05
C MET A 102 -0.74 9.80 11.56
N LYS A 103 0.30 10.20 12.29
CA LYS A 103 0.19 10.63 13.70
C LYS A 103 -0.46 12.00 13.82
N LYS A 104 -0.13 12.95 12.94
CA LYS A 104 -0.74 14.29 12.92
C LYS A 104 -2.24 14.26 12.62
N LEU A 105 -2.72 13.25 11.89
CA LEU A 105 -4.13 13.07 11.58
C LEU A 105 -4.96 12.55 12.77
N GLU A 106 -4.36 12.08 13.86
CA GLU A 106 -5.08 11.57 15.05
C GLU A 106 -5.73 12.67 15.93
N ILE A 107 -5.91 13.90 15.42
CA ILE A 107 -6.48 15.01 16.21
C ILE A 107 -7.91 14.66 16.64
N PRO A 108 -8.19 14.63 17.96
CA PRO A 108 -9.52 14.35 18.47
C PRO A 108 -10.46 15.52 18.11
N GLY A 109 -11.37 15.30 17.17
CA GLY A 109 -12.37 16.30 16.77
C GLY A 109 -12.79 16.27 15.29
N GLN A 110 -12.09 15.54 14.41
CA GLN A 110 -12.50 15.41 13.01
C GLN A 110 -13.61 14.37 12.81
N SER A 111 -14.51 14.64 11.87
CA SER A 111 -15.50 13.65 11.42
C SER A 111 -14.78 12.41 10.88
N LEU A 112 -15.27 11.22 11.25
CA LEU A 112 -14.65 9.93 10.92
C LEU A 112 -14.39 9.79 9.41
N LEU A 113 -15.30 10.33 8.59
CA LEU A 113 -15.24 10.29 7.13
C LEU A 113 -14.08 11.15 6.60
N THR A 114 -13.94 12.38 7.10
CA THR A 114 -12.83 13.27 6.74
C THR A 114 -11.46 12.70 7.15
N TYR A 115 -11.41 12.02 8.30
CA TYR A 115 -10.20 11.32 8.75
C TYR A 115 -9.83 10.17 7.78
N LEU A 116 -10.81 9.34 7.42
CA LEU A 116 -10.64 8.21 6.49
C LEU A 116 -10.19 8.66 5.09
N GLU A 117 -10.82 9.70 4.54
CA GLU A 117 -10.45 10.25 3.22
C GLU A 117 -9.00 10.78 3.21
N ASN A 118 -8.62 11.52 4.24
CA ASN A 118 -7.26 12.06 4.35
C ASN A 118 -6.21 10.96 4.48
N VAL A 119 -6.49 9.93 5.29
CA VAL A 119 -5.62 8.76 5.42
C VAL A 119 -5.45 8.03 4.09
N ILE A 120 -6.54 7.85 3.33
CA ILE A 120 -6.52 7.14 2.04
C ILE A 120 -5.75 7.94 0.99
N LYS A 121 -5.93 9.27 0.96
CA LYS A 121 -5.21 10.16 0.05
C LYS A 121 -3.70 10.11 0.30
N GLU A 122 -3.29 10.17 1.57
CA GLU A 122 -1.88 10.12 1.95
C GLU A 122 -1.27 8.74 1.67
N TYR A 123 -2.01 7.66 1.98
CA TYR A 123 -1.60 6.29 1.67
C TYR A 123 -1.36 6.09 0.16
N ARG A 124 -2.27 6.59 -0.69
CA ARG A 124 -2.14 6.48 -2.16
C ARG A 124 -0.92 7.22 -2.70
N LYS A 125 -0.70 8.45 -2.21
CA LYS A 125 0.47 9.26 -2.59
C LYS A 125 1.77 8.53 -2.23
N THR A 126 1.82 8.00 -1.02
CA THR A 126 2.96 7.23 -0.50
C THR A 126 3.20 5.96 -1.32
N GLN A 127 2.15 5.20 -1.64
CA GLN A 127 2.27 3.96 -2.41
C GLN A 127 2.75 4.21 -3.84
N LYS A 128 2.29 5.28 -4.49
CA LYS A 128 2.75 5.65 -5.84
C LYS A 128 4.24 6.01 -5.85
N LEU A 129 4.69 6.75 -4.83
CA LEU A 129 6.11 7.07 -4.66
C LEU A 129 6.95 5.83 -4.40
N LEU A 130 6.52 4.97 -3.47
CA LEU A 130 7.20 3.70 -3.18
C LEU A 130 7.33 2.83 -4.43
N PHE A 131 6.27 2.70 -5.21
CA PHE A 131 6.30 1.96 -6.47
C PHE A 131 7.35 2.53 -7.44
N TRP A 132 7.39 3.85 -7.60
CA TRP A 132 8.38 4.49 -8.46
C TRP A 132 9.81 4.25 -7.99
N PHE A 133 10.10 4.37 -6.69
CA PHE A 133 11.43 4.08 -6.15
C PHE A 133 11.82 2.60 -6.28
N VAL A 134 10.88 1.68 -6.05
CA VAL A 134 11.13 0.25 -6.26
C VAL A 134 11.44 -0.03 -7.74
N CYS A 135 10.70 0.56 -8.67
CA CYS A 135 11.00 0.47 -10.10
C CYS A 135 12.41 0.98 -10.41
N THR A 136 12.82 2.12 -9.85
CA THR A 136 14.17 2.67 -10.03
C THR A 136 15.26 1.74 -9.48
N ILE A 137 15.04 1.13 -8.30
CA ILE A 137 15.97 0.14 -7.73
C ILE A 137 16.05 -1.09 -8.62
N MET A 138 14.91 -1.63 -9.07
CA MET A 138 14.89 -2.82 -9.94
C MET A 138 15.59 -2.55 -11.27
N PHE A 139 15.33 -1.39 -11.89
CA PHE A 139 16.00 -0.99 -13.13
C PHE A 139 17.50 -0.85 -12.92
N SER A 140 17.92 -0.20 -11.83
CA SER A 140 19.34 -0.02 -11.53
C SER A 140 20.05 -1.35 -11.27
N ALA A 141 19.44 -2.24 -10.48
CA ALA A 141 20.01 -3.54 -10.14
C ALA A 141 20.03 -4.52 -11.33
N SER A 142 19.04 -4.44 -12.23
CA SER A 142 18.86 -5.42 -13.31
C SER A 142 19.47 -4.98 -14.64
N VAL A 143 19.61 -3.68 -14.85
CA VAL A 143 20.10 -3.11 -16.13
C VAL A 143 21.41 -2.36 -15.91
N LEU A 144 21.44 -1.37 -15.02
CA LEU A 144 22.61 -0.50 -14.88
C LEU A 144 23.81 -1.24 -14.28
N VAL A 145 23.64 -1.93 -13.15
CA VAL A 145 24.73 -2.69 -12.50
C VAL A 145 25.32 -3.75 -13.44
N PRO A 146 24.53 -4.61 -14.12
CA PRO A 146 25.09 -5.63 -14.98
C PRO A 146 25.73 -5.04 -16.26
N LEU A 147 25.19 -3.95 -16.80
CA LEU A 147 25.75 -3.26 -17.96
C LEU A 147 27.17 -2.74 -17.67
N THR A 148 27.41 -2.26 -16.47
CA THR A 148 28.73 -1.81 -16.01
C THR A 148 29.80 -2.92 -16.10
N PHE A 149 29.43 -4.17 -15.80
CA PHE A 149 30.35 -5.31 -15.83
C PHE A 149 30.31 -6.11 -17.13
N LEU A 150 29.46 -5.72 -18.08
CA LEU A 150 29.19 -6.47 -19.31
C LEU A 150 30.43 -6.60 -20.20
N SER A 151 31.21 -5.51 -20.36
CA SER A 151 32.42 -5.52 -21.19
C SER A 151 33.44 -6.53 -20.70
N ARG A 152 33.65 -6.62 -19.38
CA ARG A 152 34.57 -7.55 -18.73
C ARG A 152 34.08 -9.00 -18.83
N LYS A 153 32.77 -9.23 -18.66
CA LYS A 153 32.18 -10.57 -18.79
C LYS A 153 32.20 -11.09 -20.24
N ILE A 154 31.93 -10.22 -21.23
CA ILE A 154 32.02 -10.59 -22.65
C ILE A 154 33.47 -10.93 -23.02
N ALA A 155 34.45 -10.17 -22.53
CA ALA A 155 35.87 -10.45 -22.76
C ALA A 155 36.31 -11.81 -22.18
N LYS A 156 35.73 -12.25 -21.06
CA LYS A 156 36.11 -13.50 -20.37
C LYS A 156 35.38 -14.74 -20.90
N SER A 157 34.10 -14.62 -21.24
CA SER A 157 33.21 -15.78 -21.45
C SER A 157 32.63 -15.86 -22.88
N GLY A 158 32.94 -14.89 -23.74
CA GLY A 158 32.34 -14.75 -25.06
C GLY A 158 30.97 -14.07 -25.03
N LEU A 159 30.50 -13.63 -26.20
CA LEU A 159 29.38 -12.69 -26.33
C LEU A 159 28.05 -13.26 -25.79
N TRP A 160 27.70 -14.50 -26.16
CA TRP A 160 26.43 -15.13 -25.77
C TRP A 160 26.38 -15.56 -24.29
N PHE A 161 27.42 -16.23 -23.79
CA PHE A 161 27.47 -16.65 -22.39
C PHE A 161 27.65 -15.45 -21.45
N GLY A 162 28.41 -14.44 -21.86
CA GLY A 162 28.54 -13.17 -21.12
C GLY A 162 27.19 -12.44 -21.00
N LEU A 163 26.39 -12.38 -22.06
CA LEU A 163 25.06 -11.76 -22.01
C LEU A 163 24.08 -12.52 -21.10
N ILE A 164 24.03 -13.86 -21.19
CA ILE A 164 23.12 -14.68 -20.38
C ILE A 164 23.49 -14.59 -18.88
N ASP A 165 24.77 -14.66 -18.55
CA ASP A 165 25.24 -14.57 -17.16
C ASP A 165 25.11 -13.16 -16.57
N THR A 166 25.10 -12.13 -17.42
CA THR A 166 24.92 -10.73 -16.99
C THR A 166 23.44 -10.39 -16.79
N PHE A 167 22.57 -10.80 -17.72
CA PHE A 167 21.14 -10.49 -17.68
C PHE A 167 20.27 -11.61 -17.11
N GLY A 168 20.84 -12.71 -16.63
CA GLY A 168 20.08 -13.85 -16.09
C GLY A 168 19.13 -13.48 -14.95
N LEU A 169 19.55 -12.56 -14.08
CA LEU A 169 18.70 -12.01 -13.01
C LEU A 169 17.50 -11.22 -13.56
N LEU A 170 17.71 -10.43 -14.62
CA LEU A 170 16.65 -9.70 -15.30
C LEU A 170 15.67 -10.66 -15.99
N ILE A 171 16.18 -11.68 -16.69
CA ILE A 171 15.37 -12.71 -17.34
C ILE A 171 14.52 -13.44 -16.30
N PHE A 172 15.13 -13.86 -15.19
CA PHE A 172 14.42 -14.51 -14.09
C PHE A 172 13.33 -13.62 -13.50
N LEU A 173 13.63 -12.34 -13.26
CA LEU A 173 12.66 -11.37 -12.73
C LEU A 173 11.48 -11.16 -13.67
N VAL A 174 11.72 -11.02 -14.98
CA VAL A 174 10.66 -10.87 -15.98
C VAL A 174 9.78 -12.11 -16.00
N VAL A 175 10.38 -13.31 -16.06
CA VAL A 175 9.64 -14.58 -16.05
C VAL A 175 8.82 -14.72 -14.77
N PHE A 176 9.43 -14.45 -13.60
CA PHE A 176 8.76 -14.50 -12.31
C PHE A 176 7.58 -13.53 -12.25
N ASN A 177 7.75 -12.30 -12.74
CA ASN A 177 6.70 -11.29 -12.74
C ASN A 177 5.54 -11.70 -13.65
N VAL A 178 5.82 -12.22 -14.85
CA VAL A 178 4.80 -12.75 -15.77
C VAL A 178 4.04 -13.92 -15.13
N VAL A 179 4.76 -14.90 -14.56
CA VAL A 179 4.15 -16.07 -13.90
C VAL A 179 3.29 -15.64 -12.72
N SER A 180 3.80 -14.74 -11.87
CA SER A 180 3.04 -14.22 -10.73
C SER A 180 1.79 -13.46 -11.17
N ASN A 181 1.85 -12.67 -12.25
CA ASN A 181 0.70 -11.97 -12.81
C ASN A 181 -0.35 -12.93 -13.38
N VAL A 182 0.08 -13.98 -14.07
CA VAL A 182 -0.83 -15.03 -14.57
C VAL A 182 -1.52 -15.75 -13.41
N ILE A 183 -0.78 -16.09 -12.35
CA ILE A 183 -1.33 -16.73 -11.15
C ILE A 183 -2.28 -15.77 -10.40
N ALA A 184 -1.89 -14.50 -10.26
CA ALA A 184 -2.69 -13.47 -9.59
C ALA A 184 -4.02 -13.20 -10.33
N LYS A 185 -3.99 -13.17 -11.67
CA LYS A 185 -5.20 -13.10 -12.51
C LYS A 185 -6.08 -14.31 -12.33
N ARG A 186 -5.51 -15.52 -12.31
CA ARG A 186 -6.27 -16.77 -12.07
C ARG A 186 -6.89 -16.85 -10.68
N LYS A 187 -6.24 -16.30 -9.65
CA LYS A 187 -6.73 -16.31 -8.27
C LYS A 187 -7.55 -15.07 -7.87
N GLY A 188 -7.68 -14.06 -8.75
CA GLY A 188 -8.42 -12.82 -8.45
C GLY A 188 -7.84 -12.01 -7.28
N VAL A 189 -6.52 -12.07 -7.05
CA VAL A 189 -5.87 -11.52 -5.85
C VAL A 189 -5.35 -10.09 -6.04
N GLY A 190 -5.15 -9.65 -7.28
CA GLY A 190 -4.39 -8.42 -7.60
C GLY A 190 -4.96 -7.10 -7.07
N GLU A 191 -6.20 -7.08 -6.60
CA GLU A 191 -6.96 -5.84 -6.39
C GLU A 191 -7.65 -5.74 -5.00
N ARG A 192 -7.60 -6.81 -4.18
CA ARG A 192 -8.44 -6.94 -2.97
C ARG A 192 -8.29 -5.82 -1.93
N SER A 193 -7.10 -5.26 -1.72
CA SER A 193 -6.91 -4.29 -0.64
C SER A 193 -7.49 -2.90 -0.96
N TRP A 194 -7.37 -2.45 -2.21
CA TRP A 194 -7.87 -1.13 -2.62
C TRP A 194 -9.38 -1.12 -2.85
N TRP A 195 -9.91 -2.18 -3.46
CA TRP A 195 -11.35 -2.36 -3.57
C TRP A 195 -12.01 -2.40 -2.18
N SER A 196 -11.39 -3.04 -1.18
CA SER A 196 -11.90 -3.00 0.19
C SER A 196 -12.00 -1.59 0.74
N PHE A 197 -11.04 -0.69 0.47
CA PHE A 197 -11.11 0.69 0.96
C PHE A 197 -12.15 1.54 0.22
N LYS A 198 -12.26 1.36 -1.11
CA LYS A 198 -13.24 2.10 -1.92
C LYS A 198 -14.67 1.70 -1.59
N VAL A 199 -14.88 0.40 -1.35
CA VAL A 199 -16.14 -0.17 -0.86
C VAL A 199 -16.47 0.40 0.52
N ILE A 200 -15.50 0.44 1.46
CA ILE A 200 -15.71 1.02 2.80
C ILE A 200 -16.11 2.50 2.73
N ILE A 201 -15.52 3.32 1.83
CA ILE A 201 -15.92 4.73 1.69
C ILE A 201 -17.34 4.84 1.13
N LYS A 202 -17.67 4.06 0.09
CA LYS A 202 -18.97 4.08 -0.57
C LYS A 202 -20.10 3.66 0.38
N GLU A 203 -19.88 2.60 1.16
CA GLU A 203 -20.82 2.15 2.21
C GLU A 203 -21.05 3.25 3.25
N LEU A 204 -20.02 4.01 3.62
CA LEU A 204 -20.11 5.11 4.59
C LEU A 204 -20.89 6.31 4.05
N GLU A 205 -20.75 6.60 2.75
CA GLU A 205 -21.46 7.67 2.06
C GLU A 205 -22.94 7.32 1.89
N GLU A 206 -23.25 6.08 1.51
CA GLU A 206 -24.62 5.56 1.37
C GLU A 206 -25.39 5.59 2.70
N LEU A 207 -24.75 5.22 3.82
CA LEU A 207 -25.37 5.29 5.14
C LEU A 207 -25.68 6.73 5.57
N LYS A 208 -24.83 7.69 5.16
CA LYS A 208 -25.04 9.10 5.47
C LYS A 208 -26.18 9.70 4.65
N THR A 209 -26.32 9.30 3.39
CA THR A 209 -27.45 9.73 2.54
C THR A 209 -28.77 9.17 3.05
N MET A 210 -28.82 7.89 3.42
CA MET A 210 -30.03 7.29 4.00
C MET A 210 -30.41 7.93 5.33
N ALA A 211 -29.44 8.20 6.22
CA ALA A 211 -29.69 8.88 7.49
C ALA A 211 -30.15 10.34 7.30
N ALA A 212 -29.68 11.04 6.26
CA ALA A 212 -30.12 12.39 5.94
C ALA A 212 -31.53 12.42 5.34
N GLU A 213 -31.89 11.42 4.52
CA GLU A 213 -33.24 11.25 3.96
C GLU A 213 -34.26 10.92 5.05
N LEU A 214 -33.90 10.06 6.01
CA LEU A 214 -34.76 9.69 7.13
C LEU A 214 -34.99 10.84 8.14
N LYS A 215 -34.03 11.77 8.27
CA LYS A 215 -34.16 12.93 9.16
C LYS A 215 -35.01 14.06 8.58
N ASN A 216 -35.20 14.07 7.26
CA ASN A 216 -36.01 15.05 6.54
C ASN A 216 -37.40 14.52 6.14
N SER A 217 -37.73 13.27 6.51
CA SER A 217 -39.04 12.63 6.39
C SER A 217 -39.79 12.65 7.72
#